data_AF-A0A9P7CEN7-F1
#
_entry.id   AF-A0A9P7CEN7-F1
#
_cell.length_a   1.000
_cell.length_b   1.000
_cell.length_c   1.000
_cell.angle_alpha   90.00
_cell.angle_beta   90.00
_cell.angle_gamma   90.00
#
_symmetry.space_group_name_H-M   'P 1'
#
loop_
_entity.id
_entity.type
_entity.pdbx_description
1 polymer ?
#
loop_
_entity_poly.entity_id
_entity_poly.type
_entity_poly.pdbx_seq_one_letter_code
_entity_poly.pdbx_strand_id
1 'polypeptide(L)'
;MVASTSLDVVPDDPTAYKTQEYWEERYQKEDANTTFDWFKTYAELKPFINEAIPDKQAKVLILGCGNSTLGEDMYADGYKNITNIDYSKTVIENMKLRCSDKPEMTWLEMDIRDLKFDNESFDAVIDKGTMDALMCDRGDVWDPSEELINDVKGEVDEVERVLKGNGIFLYQNYG
;
A
#
# COMPACT_ATOMS: atom_id res chain seq x y z
N MET A 1 -6.02 18.30 -7.43
CA MET A 1 -5.34 17.02 -7.69
C MET A 1 -5.54 16.66 -9.14
N VAL A 2 -4.48 16.37 -9.86
CA VAL A 2 -4.55 15.80 -11.21
C VAL A 2 -4.48 14.29 -11.00
N ALA A 3 -5.63 13.61 -11.06
CA ALA A 3 -5.62 12.15 -11.12
C ALA A 3 -4.97 11.76 -12.45
N SER A 4 -3.84 11.07 -12.40
CA SER A 4 -3.25 10.52 -13.63
C SER A 4 -4.09 9.32 -14.05
N THR A 5 -4.72 9.40 -15.21
CA THR A 5 -5.36 8.24 -15.87
C THR A 5 -4.48 7.73 -17.02
N SER A 6 -3.23 8.17 -17.10
CA SER A 6 -2.40 7.85 -18.25
C SER A 6 -1.83 6.44 -18.15
N LEU A 7 -2.16 5.63 -19.16
CA LEU A 7 -1.57 4.32 -19.42
C LEU A 7 -0.14 4.42 -19.97
N ASP A 8 0.39 5.64 -20.18
CA ASP A 8 1.77 5.88 -20.66
C ASP A 8 2.84 5.46 -19.64
N VAL A 9 2.44 4.95 -18.47
CA VAL A 9 3.32 4.59 -17.35
C VAL A 9 3.30 3.07 -17.07
N VAL A 10 2.71 2.27 -17.94
CA VAL A 10 2.78 0.80 -17.88
C VAL A 10 4.14 0.35 -18.43
N PRO A 11 4.92 -0.49 -17.73
CA PRO A 11 6.18 -0.98 -18.24
C PRO A 11 5.95 -1.94 -19.42
N ASP A 12 6.88 -1.95 -20.37
CA ASP A 12 6.86 -2.91 -21.49
C ASP A 12 6.92 -4.37 -21.00
N ASP A 13 7.59 -4.59 -19.86
CA ASP A 13 7.62 -5.87 -19.16
C ASP A 13 6.84 -5.77 -17.83
N PRO A 14 5.70 -6.47 -17.67
CA PRO A 14 4.94 -6.48 -16.43
C PRO A 14 5.74 -6.93 -15.21
N THR A 15 6.79 -7.74 -15.38
CA THR A 15 7.63 -8.18 -14.26
C THR A 15 8.39 -7.03 -13.58
N ALA A 16 8.51 -5.88 -14.25
CA ALA A 16 9.08 -4.67 -13.65
C ALA A 16 8.27 -4.18 -12.44
N TYR A 17 6.97 -4.49 -12.34
CA TYR A 17 6.18 -4.14 -11.16
C TYR A 17 6.69 -4.78 -9.86
N LYS A 18 7.44 -5.88 -9.95
CA LYS A 18 8.07 -6.52 -8.78
C LYS A 18 9.26 -5.72 -8.23
N THR A 19 9.86 -4.83 -9.04
CA THR A 19 11.16 -4.24 -8.71
C THR A 19 11.03 -2.87 -8.09
N GLN A 20 11.79 -2.64 -7.02
CA GLN A 20 11.86 -1.35 -6.36
C GLN A 20 12.35 -0.26 -7.34
N GLU A 21 13.27 -0.62 -8.25
CA GLU A 21 13.84 0.29 -9.24
C GLU A 21 12.78 0.89 -10.18
N TYR A 22 11.82 0.08 -10.63
CA TYR A 22 10.75 0.57 -11.51
C TYR A 22 9.89 1.63 -10.79
N TRP A 23 9.47 1.34 -9.56
CA TRP A 23 8.64 2.27 -8.80
C TRP A 23 9.40 3.53 -8.43
N GLU A 24 10.66 3.40 -8.01
CA GLU A 24 11.51 4.54 -7.70
C GLU A 24 11.70 5.44 -8.93
N GLU A 25 11.97 4.86 -10.11
CA GLU A 25 12.08 5.61 -11.36
C GLU A 25 10.75 6.29 -11.74
N ARG A 26 9.63 5.60 -11.56
CA ARG A 26 8.30 6.17 -11.81
C ARG A 26 8.05 7.39 -10.93
N TYR A 27 8.24 7.27 -9.62
CA TYR A 27 7.95 8.34 -8.68
C TYR A 27 8.92 9.52 -8.78
N GLN A 28 10.14 9.31 -9.30
CA GLN A 28 11.08 10.40 -9.61
C GLN A 28 10.67 11.21 -10.84
N LYS A 29 9.93 10.61 -11.78
CA LYS A 29 9.47 11.27 -13.01
C LYS A 29 8.13 11.98 -12.86
N GLU A 30 7.25 11.48 -12.00
CA GLU A 30 5.94 12.09 -11.73
C GLU A 30 6.09 13.38 -10.90
N ASP A 31 5.20 14.36 -11.13
CA ASP A 31 5.11 15.52 -10.23
C ASP A 31 4.68 15.06 -8.84
N ALA A 32 5.24 15.63 -7.78
CA ALA A 32 4.96 15.22 -6.39
C ALA A 32 3.46 15.33 -5.99
N ASN A 33 2.68 16.16 -6.69
CA ASN A 33 1.23 16.29 -6.47
C ASN A 33 0.39 15.35 -7.35
N THR A 34 1.04 14.51 -8.17
CA THR A 34 0.38 13.47 -8.93
C THR A 34 -0.17 12.43 -7.97
N THR A 35 -1.42 12.04 -8.19
CA THR A 35 -2.10 11.00 -7.42
C THR A 35 -2.53 9.90 -8.36
N PHE A 36 -2.32 8.65 -7.94
CA PHE A 36 -2.78 7.49 -8.67
C PHE A 36 -3.35 6.44 -7.72
N ASP A 37 -4.56 5.97 -8.02
CA ASP A 37 -5.18 4.87 -7.31
C ASP A 37 -5.25 3.63 -8.20
N TRP A 38 -4.50 2.60 -7.82
CA TRP A 38 -4.72 1.26 -8.34
C TRP A 38 -6.08 0.73 -7.88
N PHE A 39 -6.83 0.19 -8.85
CA PHE A 39 -8.11 -0.54 -8.73
C PHE A 39 -9.32 0.24 -8.23
N LYS A 40 -9.26 0.77 -7.01
CA LYS A 40 -10.39 1.40 -6.33
C LYS A 40 -9.94 2.66 -5.58
N THR A 41 -10.79 3.68 -5.64
CA THR A 41 -10.64 4.88 -4.81
C THR A 41 -11.17 4.63 -3.39
N TYR A 42 -10.78 5.47 -2.43
CA TYR A 42 -11.36 5.39 -1.08
C TYR A 42 -12.89 5.51 -1.08
N ALA A 43 -13.47 6.35 -1.94
CA ALA A 43 -14.92 6.52 -2.01
C ALA A 43 -15.66 5.20 -2.32
N GLU A 44 -15.06 4.34 -3.15
CA GLU A 44 -15.61 3.02 -3.47
C GLU A 44 -15.39 2.00 -2.34
N LEU A 45 -14.26 2.09 -1.64
CA LEU A 45 -13.91 1.18 -0.54
C LEU A 45 -14.53 1.57 0.80
N LYS A 46 -14.96 2.83 0.95
CA LYS A 46 -15.42 3.42 2.22
C LYS A 46 -16.48 2.57 2.94
N PRO A 47 -17.53 2.02 2.30
CA PRO A 47 -18.50 1.19 3.01
C PRO A 47 -17.86 -0.03 3.68
N PHE A 48 -16.96 -0.72 2.96
CA PHE A 48 -16.27 -1.91 3.45
C PHE A 48 -15.25 -1.57 4.55
N ILE A 49 -14.48 -0.50 4.36
CA ILE A 49 -13.53 -0.01 5.37
C ILE A 49 -14.27 0.39 6.65
N ASN A 50 -15.42 1.07 6.55
CA ASN A 50 -16.20 1.48 7.72
C ASN A 50 -16.86 0.30 8.44
N GLU A 51 -17.24 -0.75 7.70
CA GLU A 51 -17.78 -1.98 8.28
C GLU A 51 -16.68 -2.79 8.99
N ALA A 52 -15.52 -2.94 8.35
CA ALA A 52 -14.39 -3.70 8.85
C ALA A 52 -13.64 -3.00 9.99
N ILE A 53 -13.54 -1.66 9.93
CA ILE A 53 -12.78 -0.83 10.86
C ILE A 53 -13.72 0.28 11.41
N PRO A 54 -14.74 -0.07 12.21
CA PRO A 54 -15.72 0.91 12.68
C PRO A 54 -15.12 1.91 13.68
N ASP A 55 -14.06 1.52 14.40
CA ASP A 55 -13.36 2.39 15.33
C ASP A 55 -12.38 3.31 14.57
N LYS A 56 -12.67 4.61 14.58
CA LYS A 56 -11.80 5.63 13.96
C LYS A 56 -10.49 5.87 14.72
N GLN A 57 -10.35 5.32 15.92
CA GLN A 57 -9.10 5.33 16.69
C GLN A 57 -8.22 4.09 16.43
N ALA A 58 -8.69 3.12 15.63
CA ALA A 58 -7.90 1.96 15.23
C ALA A 58 -6.55 2.37 14.64
N LYS A 59 -5.48 1.65 15.00
CA LYS A 59 -4.16 1.79 14.37
C LYS A 59 -4.18 1.04 13.03
N VAL A 60 -4.07 1.79 11.94
CA VAL A 60 -4.13 1.27 10.58
C VAL A 60 -2.73 1.33 9.95
N LEU A 61 -2.30 0.22 9.37
CA LEU A 61 -1.12 0.14 8.50
C LEU A 61 -1.58 0.02 7.04
N ILE A 62 -1.06 0.87 6.16
CA ILE A 62 -1.28 0.80 4.70
C ILE A 62 0.02 0.34 4.05
N LEU A 63 -0.01 -0.84 3.41
CA LEU A 63 1.11 -1.47 2.72
C LEU A 63 1.22 -0.98 1.27
N GLY A 64 2.44 -0.68 0.82
CA GLY A 64 2.73 -0.14 -0.52
C GLY A 64 1.80 1.03 -0.88
N CYS A 65 1.82 2.07 -0.04
CA CYS A 65 0.87 3.17 -0.15
C CYS A 65 0.98 3.93 -1.48
N GLY A 66 2.14 3.89 -2.14
CA GLY A 66 2.42 4.67 -3.34
C GLY A 66 2.04 6.14 -3.18
N ASN A 67 1.56 6.74 -4.27
CA ASN A 67 1.02 8.10 -4.28
C ASN A 67 -0.52 8.16 -4.24
N SER A 68 -1.17 7.07 -3.79
CA SER A 68 -2.62 6.97 -3.59
C SER A 68 -3.13 8.00 -2.58
N THR A 69 -4.39 8.44 -2.74
CA THR A 69 -5.06 9.28 -1.74
C THR A 69 -5.73 8.47 -0.64
N LEU A 70 -5.67 7.14 -0.64
CA LEU A 70 -6.37 6.25 0.30
C LEU A 70 -6.15 6.68 1.77
N GLY A 71 -4.89 6.84 2.18
CA GLY A 71 -4.57 7.26 3.54
C GLY A 71 -5.05 8.68 3.86
N GLU A 72 -4.97 9.61 2.90
CA GLU A 72 -5.42 11.00 3.07
C GLU A 72 -6.95 11.08 3.21
N ASP A 73 -7.67 10.31 2.40
CA ASP A 73 -9.13 10.27 2.40
C ASP A 73 -9.67 9.54 3.65
N MET A 74 -9.02 8.46 4.09
CA MET A 74 -9.28 7.85 5.40
C MET A 74 -9.05 8.84 6.54
N TYR A 75 -7.97 9.63 6.46
CA TYR A 75 -7.68 10.67 7.46
C TYR A 75 -8.77 11.75 7.49
N ALA A 76 -9.28 12.15 6.34
CA ALA A 76 -10.41 13.06 6.22
C ALA A 76 -11.71 12.46 6.77
N ASP A 77 -11.90 11.14 6.68
CA ASP A 77 -13.03 10.40 7.27
C ASP A 77 -12.89 10.09 8.77
N GLY A 78 -11.80 10.56 9.40
CA GLY A 78 -11.62 10.55 10.85
C GLY A 78 -10.65 9.51 11.39
N TYR A 79 -10.06 8.64 10.56
CA TYR A 79 -8.99 7.74 10.99
C TYR A 79 -7.70 8.54 11.21
N LYS A 80 -7.25 8.70 12.46
CA LYS A 80 -6.08 9.54 12.77
C LYS A 80 -4.78 8.75 12.96
N ASN A 81 -4.87 7.47 13.29
CA ASN A 81 -3.71 6.63 13.57
C ASN A 81 -3.32 5.80 12.33
N ILE A 82 -2.87 6.47 11.27
CA ILE A 82 -2.52 5.83 9.99
C ILE A 82 -1.00 5.83 9.79
N THR A 83 -0.43 4.65 9.63
CA THR A 83 0.95 4.44 9.18
C THR A 83 0.94 3.97 7.74
N ASN A 84 1.67 4.65 6.87
CA ASN A 84 1.77 4.36 5.45
C ASN A 84 3.21 3.94 5.16
N ILE A 85 3.39 2.83 4.45
CA ILE A 85 4.71 2.34 4.07
C ILE A 85 4.79 2.06 2.58
N ASP A 86 5.98 2.26 2.03
CA ASP A 86 6.33 1.92 0.67
C ASP A 86 7.86 1.75 0.64
N TYR A 87 8.39 0.84 -0.17
CA TYR A 87 9.83 0.68 -0.30
C TYR A 87 10.49 1.76 -1.16
N SER A 88 9.72 2.59 -1.88
CA SER A 88 10.25 3.71 -2.66
C SER A 88 10.46 4.90 -1.73
N LYS A 89 11.73 5.30 -1.60
CA LYS A 89 12.08 6.48 -0.83
C LYS A 89 11.45 7.73 -1.42
N THR A 90 11.47 7.86 -2.75
CA THR A 90 10.93 9.05 -3.42
C THR A 90 9.45 9.25 -3.12
N VAL A 91 8.63 8.19 -3.19
CA VAL A 91 7.20 8.36 -2.90
C VAL A 91 6.94 8.70 -1.44
N ILE A 92 7.68 8.09 -0.51
CA ILE A 92 7.56 8.41 0.92
C ILE A 92 7.92 9.87 1.21
N GLU A 93 8.98 10.41 0.60
CA GLU A 93 9.35 11.82 0.76
C GLU A 93 8.28 12.76 0.15
N ASN A 94 7.78 12.44 -1.04
CA ASN A 94 6.71 13.20 -1.68
C ASN A 94 5.42 13.22 -0.83
N MET A 95 5.01 12.07 -0.31
CA MET A 95 3.81 11.94 0.51
C MET A 95 3.94 12.67 1.86
N LYS A 96 5.12 12.63 2.50
CA LYS A 96 5.42 13.43 3.71
C LYS A 96 5.23 14.92 3.48
N LEU A 97 5.74 15.44 2.35
CA LEU A 97 5.60 16.86 2.01
C LEU A 97 4.14 17.22 1.72
N ARG A 98 3.46 16.39 0.91
CA ARG A 98 2.06 16.56 0.52
C ARG A 98 1.10 16.53 1.71
N CYS A 99 1.39 15.69 2.70
CA CYS A 99 0.58 15.49 3.90
C CYS A 99 1.14 16.20 5.14
N SER A 100 1.95 17.24 4.96
CA SER A 100 2.57 17.98 6.06
C SER A 100 1.57 18.67 7.00
N ASP A 101 0.32 18.84 6.55
CA ASP A 101 -0.80 19.35 7.32
C ASP A 101 -1.54 18.27 8.15
N LYS A 102 -1.12 17.00 8.06
CA LYS A 102 -1.74 15.83 8.72
C LYS A 102 -0.73 15.16 9.67
N PRO A 103 -0.36 15.81 10.78
CA PRO A 103 0.79 15.41 11.61
C PRO A 103 0.68 14.05 12.28
N GLU A 104 -0.53 13.48 12.39
CA GLU A 104 -0.75 12.14 12.95
C GLU A 104 -0.45 11.02 11.94
N MET A 105 -0.39 11.33 10.64
CA MET A 105 -0.01 10.33 9.63
C MET A 105 1.49 10.06 9.69
N THR A 106 1.83 8.78 9.77
CA THR A 106 3.22 8.30 9.70
C THR A 106 3.52 7.78 8.30
N TRP A 107 4.71 8.08 7.78
CA TRP A 107 5.17 7.69 6.45
C TRP A 107 6.58 7.11 6.56
N LEU A 108 6.79 5.84 6.18
CA LEU A 108 8.06 5.15 6.38
C LEU A 108 8.47 4.40 5.12
N GLU A 109 9.77 4.50 4.79
CA GLU A 109 10.38 3.65 3.78
C GLU A 109 10.56 2.25 4.37
N MET A 110 9.90 1.24 3.80
CA MET A 110 9.90 -0.12 4.35
C MET A 110 9.48 -1.16 3.30
N ASP A 111 10.14 -2.32 3.31
CA ASP A 111 9.72 -3.50 2.56
C ASP A 111 8.61 -4.22 3.34
N ILE A 112 7.52 -4.58 2.66
CA ILE A 112 6.36 -5.26 3.25
C ILE A 112 6.67 -6.67 3.74
N ARG A 113 7.76 -7.29 3.25
CA ARG A 113 8.26 -8.61 3.66
C ARG A 113 9.18 -8.55 4.88
N ASP A 114 9.48 -7.35 5.40
CA ASP A 114 10.38 -7.14 6.54
C ASP A 114 9.98 -5.89 7.36
N LEU A 115 8.80 -5.96 7.97
CA LEU A 115 8.18 -4.88 8.73
C LEU A 115 8.91 -4.61 10.05
N LYS A 116 9.35 -3.37 10.25
CA LYS A 116 10.09 -2.93 11.45
C LYS A 116 9.18 -2.50 12.60
N PHE A 117 8.11 -3.25 12.83
CA PHE A 117 7.16 -3.03 13.92
C PHE A 117 7.17 -4.20 14.90
N ASP A 118 6.78 -3.92 16.15
CA ASP A 118 6.56 -4.97 17.15
C ASP A 118 5.36 -5.84 16.77
N ASN A 119 5.32 -7.05 17.30
CA ASN A 119 4.18 -7.94 17.12
C ASN A 119 2.90 -7.29 17.69
N GLU A 120 1.75 -7.60 17.09
CA GLU A 120 0.44 -7.14 17.57
C GLU A 120 0.33 -5.60 17.72
N SER A 121 0.98 -4.85 16.84
CA SER A 121 1.02 -3.37 16.87
C SER A 121 -0.20 -2.71 16.23
N PHE A 122 -0.86 -3.36 15.29
CA PHE A 122 -1.93 -2.77 14.46
C PHE A 122 -3.28 -3.45 14.66
N ASP A 123 -4.34 -2.64 14.60
CA ASP A 123 -5.72 -3.10 14.64
C ASP A 123 -6.22 -3.49 13.24
N ALA A 124 -5.69 -2.83 12.20
CA ALA A 124 -5.97 -3.17 10.82
C ALA A 124 -4.73 -2.99 9.94
N VAL A 125 -4.61 -3.85 8.93
CA VAL A 125 -3.65 -3.71 7.84
C VAL A 125 -4.43 -3.67 6.52
N ILE A 126 -4.05 -2.79 5.61
CA ILE A 126 -4.67 -2.62 4.30
C ILE A 126 -3.59 -2.77 3.23
N ASP A 127 -3.79 -3.70 2.32
CA ASP A 127 -3.09 -3.78 1.03
C ASP A 127 -4.06 -3.38 -0.08
N LYS A 128 -3.62 -2.46 -0.95
CA LYS A 128 -4.36 -2.10 -2.16
C LYS A 128 -3.44 -2.17 -3.38
N GLY A 129 -3.20 -3.40 -3.82
CA GLY A 129 -2.51 -3.72 -5.06
C GLY A 129 -1.01 -3.91 -4.93
N THR A 130 -0.48 -3.99 -3.71
CA THR A 130 0.96 -4.19 -3.49
C THR A 130 1.33 -5.66 -3.67
N MET A 131 0.52 -6.57 -3.10
CA MET A 131 0.66 -8.00 -3.39
C MET A 131 0.46 -8.32 -4.87
N ASP A 132 -0.42 -7.61 -5.59
CA ASP A 132 -0.57 -7.75 -7.05
C ASP A 132 0.72 -7.38 -7.80
N ALA A 133 1.45 -6.36 -7.34
CA ALA A 133 2.74 -6.00 -7.90
C ALA A 133 3.81 -7.09 -7.67
N LEU A 134 3.83 -7.73 -6.49
CA LEU A 134 4.68 -8.90 -6.22
C LEU A 134 4.34 -10.10 -7.12
N MET A 135 3.06 -10.30 -7.41
CA MET A 135 2.55 -11.39 -8.24
C MET A 135 2.64 -11.13 -9.75
N CYS A 136 3.16 -9.98 -10.19
CA CYS A 136 3.39 -9.70 -11.61
C CYS A 136 4.54 -10.55 -12.17
N ASP A 137 4.26 -11.83 -12.42
CA ASP A 137 5.21 -12.82 -12.92
C ASP A 137 4.76 -13.39 -14.28
N ARG A 138 5.70 -13.98 -15.04
CA ARG A 138 5.44 -14.69 -16.31
C ARG A 138 5.28 -16.21 -16.12
N GLY A 139 5.36 -16.68 -14.88
CA GLY A 139 5.20 -18.10 -14.52
C GLY A 139 3.78 -18.64 -14.71
N ASP A 140 3.61 -19.93 -14.43
CA ASP A 140 2.29 -20.55 -14.40
C ASP A 140 1.53 -20.10 -13.15
N VAL A 141 0.34 -19.51 -13.34
CA VAL A 141 -0.51 -19.06 -12.23
C VAL A 141 -1.04 -20.21 -11.38
N TRP A 142 -1.01 -21.44 -11.89
CA TRP A 142 -1.42 -22.65 -11.18
C TRP A 142 -0.25 -23.42 -10.57
N ASP A 143 0.99 -23.07 -10.93
CA ASP A 143 2.24 -23.64 -10.41
C ASP A 143 3.29 -22.52 -10.26
N PRO A 144 3.07 -21.60 -9.29
CA PRO A 144 3.95 -20.45 -9.11
C PRO A 144 5.35 -20.87 -8.66
N SER A 145 6.35 -20.06 -9.00
CA SER A 145 7.73 -20.31 -8.59
C SER A 145 7.87 -20.28 -7.07
N GLU A 146 8.84 -21.04 -6.53
CA GLU A 146 9.15 -21.00 -5.10
C GLU A 146 9.51 -19.59 -4.62
N GLU A 147 10.16 -18.79 -5.46
CA GLU A 147 10.47 -17.38 -5.18
C GLU A 147 9.21 -16.55 -4.98
N LEU A 148 8.24 -16.65 -5.91
CA LEU A 148 6.96 -15.94 -5.79
C LEU A 148 6.17 -16.40 -4.56
N ILE A 149 6.17 -17.71 -4.27
CA ILE A 149 5.53 -18.24 -3.06
C ILE A 149 6.18 -17.63 -1.81
N ASN A 150 7.52 -17.55 -1.76
CA ASN A 150 8.23 -17.00 -0.61
C ASN A 150 8.00 -15.49 -0.45
N ASP A 151 7.90 -14.73 -1.55
CA ASP A 151 7.61 -13.30 -1.51
C ASP A 151 6.21 -13.01 -0.94
N VAL A 152 5.19 -13.69 -1.49
CA VAL A 152 3.81 -13.57 -1.02
C VAL A 152 3.68 -14.04 0.43
N LYS A 153 4.32 -15.16 0.77
CA LYS A 153 4.36 -15.66 2.15
C LYS A 153 5.02 -14.64 3.09
N GLY A 154 6.09 -13.97 2.65
CA GLY A 154 6.79 -12.96 3.45
C GLY A 154 5.88 -11.80 3.84
N GLU A 155 5.07 -11.30 2.91
CA GLU A 155 4.05 -10.29 3.24
C GLU A 155 3.03 -10.83 4.25
N VAL A 156 2.44 -12.00 3.97
CA VAL A 156 1.39 -12.58 4.82
C VAL A 156 1.90 -12.87 6.24
N ASP A 157 3.11 -13.42 6.37
CA ASP A 157 3.75 -13.70 7.66
C ASP A 157 3.94 -12.40 8.47
N GLU A 158 4.39 -11.33 7.82
CA GLU A 158 4.62 -10.05 8.49
C GLU A 158 3.29 -9.37 8.87
N VAL A 159 2.28 -9.45 8.00
CA VAL A 159 0.92 -8.98 8.30
C VAL A 159 0.35 -9.73 9.51
N GLU A 160 0.42 -11.07 9.51
CA GLU A 160 -0.03 -11.89 10.65
C GLU A 160 0.71 -11.50 11.93
N ARG A 161 2.02 -11.27 11.86
CA ARG A 161 2.84 -10.94 13.01
C ARG A 161 2.50 -9.56 13.61
N VAL A 162 2.30 -8.54 12.78
CA VAL A 162 2.05 -7.17 13.26
C VAL A 162 0.58 -6.91 13.60
N LEU A 163 -0.35 -7.75 13.13
CA LEU A 163 -1.75 -7.68 13.50
C LEU A 163 -1.96 -8.17 14.94
N LYS A 164 -2.84 -7.48 15.67
CA LYS A 164 -3.37 -7.99 16.94
C LYS A 164 -4.21 -9.24 16.70
N GLY A 165 -4.37 -10.10 17.71
CA GLY A 165 -5.17 -11.32 17.58
C GLY A 165 -6.64 -11.14 17.15
N ASN A 166 -7.22 -9.94 17.27
CA ASN A 166 -8.55 -9.58 16.75
C ASN A 166 -8.50 -8.53 15.61
N GLY A 167 -7.31 -8.28 15.07
CA GLY A 167 -7.10 -7.34 13.98
C GLY A 167 -7.60 -7.89 12.66
N ILE A 168 -7.71 -7.00 11.67
CA ILE A 168 -8.23 -7.33 10.34
C ILE A 168 -7.23 -7.00 9.25
N PHE A 169 -7.06 -7.91 8.31
CA PHE A 169 -6.36 -7.66 7.05
C PHE A 169 -7.38 -7.42 5.94
N LEU A 170 -7.31 -6.26 5.30
CA LEU A 170 -8.10 -5.93 4.11
C LEU A 170 -7.17 -5.95 2.90
N TYR A 171 -7.43 -6.88 1.98
CA TYR A 171 -6.69 -7.00 0.73
C TYR A 171 -7.60 -6.65 -0.45
N GLN A 172 -7.28 -5.57 -1.16
CA GLN A 172 -7.96 -5.13 -2.38
C GLN A 172 -7.06 -5.32 -3.60
N ASN A 173 -7.44 -6.27 -4.46
CA ASN A 173 -6.74 -6.64 -5.69
C ASN A 173 -7.46 -6.12 -6.95
N TYR A 174 -7.05 -6.59 -8.14
CA TYR A 174 -7.63 -6.12 -9.41
C TYR A 174 -9.05 -6.63 -9.73
N GLY A 175 -9.61 -7.63 -9.03
CA GLY A 175 -10.84 -8.32 -9.43
C GLY A 175 -11.62 -8.99 -8.30
#